data_AF-A0A0C1DPE6-F1
#
_entry.id   AF-A0A0C1DPE6-F1
#
_cell.length_a   1.000
_cell.length_b   1.000
_cell.length_c   1.000
_cell.angle_alpha   90.00
_cell.angle_beta   90.00
_cell.angle_gamma   90.00
#
_symmetry.space_group_name_H-M   'P 1'
#
loop_
_entity.id
_entity.type
_entity.pdbx_description
1 polymer ?
#
loop_
_entity_poly.entity_id
_entity_poly.type
_entity_poly.pdbx_seq_one_letter_code
_entity_poly.pdbx_strand_id
1 'polypeptide(L)'
;MKKNSLLFAGLVSACLFALSCKKAETLQPEEKTPTISHKMATANIVTQTRNVNVVYFVPNDLDTLAGYRKRLSDLLLWTQDWYKQEMNRNGYGNKTFGLADDGSGGVKILTIRGSLPKSSYPYSGGSGAVASEVNAYFAAHPADKTSDHTLIIIPRYSIGSNGTPSGGPFYGTGRWCYALDYEEMDIANLGLNTTVGNRFSVWFGGMVHELGHGLNLPHNRQKVSENSTLGMALMWAGNGTLGKSPTFLTAADAAILNANQVFNNNSNTYYGSVTTNIPKIYASYDSGLASIVVSGKFTSTGNVTSILYYNDPNVNNEGTGVNKDYNAITWESKKIGTDSFRVVMPIADLQEKADGIPYELKVKLVHDNGTVTEQIYAYTFSGGLPVLGFSTKNELSKTGWSIASFSSEETSGEGATNGRAIRLIDGNASTYWHSRWSTSATTYPHNVVINLGSSKTATGLSLTQRSGLSRAIKNFELLTSTDGVNFTSVNNYVAQNVNGAQYFDFGSAKTFQYFKIIANSAQDGLQFASLAELGLY
;
A
#
# COMPACT_ATOMS: atom_id res chain seq x y z
N MET A 1 -45.19 45.62 78.97
CA MET A 1 -44.98 46.93 78.31
C MET A 1 -44.41 46.64 76.92
N LYS A 2 -45.20 46.78 75.84
CA LYS A 2 -45.04 47.77 74.73
C LYS A 2 -43.60 47.76 74.16
N LYS A 3 -43.29 47.45 72.89
CA LYS A 3 -43.94 47.73 71.58
C LYS A 3 -43.44 46.76 70.47
N ASN A 4 -44.35 46.35 69.57
CA ASN A 4 -44.31 46.42 68.08
C ASN A 4 -42.93 46.70 67.41
N SER A 5 -42.46 46.04 66.34
CA SER A 5 -43.15 45.43 65.17
C SER A 5 -42.23 44.55 64.29
N LEU A 6 -42.86 43.58 63.61
CA LEU A 6 -42.69 43.13 62.20
C LEU A 6 -41.50 42.24 61.76
N LEU A 7 -41.84 40.94 61.67
CA LEU A 7 -41.59 39.96 60.59
C LEU A 7 -40.49 40.22 59.55
N PHE A 8 -39.59 39.24 59.38
CA PHE A 8 -39.51 38.43 58.16
C PHE A 8 -38.81 37.09 58.45
N ALA A 9 -39.40 36.00 57.98
CA ALA A 9 -38.95 34.63 58.25
C ALA A 9 -37.66 34.29 57.47
N GLY A 10 -36.63 33.84 58.19
CA GLY A 10 -35.44 33.23 57.61
C GLY A 10 -35.29 31.81 58.15
N LEU A 11 -35.79 30.81 57.42
CA LEU A 11 -35.64 29.41 57.81
C LEU A 11 -34.23 28.93 57.44
N VAL A 12 -33.50 28.48 58.46
CA VAL A 12 -32.24 27.75 58.37
C VAL A 12 -32.52 26.34 57.86
N SER A 13 -31.77 25.89 56.84
CA SER A 13 -31.62 24.45 56.58
C SER A 13 -30.24 24.14 56.00
N ALA A 14 -29.73 23.00 56.43
CA ALA A 14 -28.34 22.61 56.54
C ALA A 14 -27.66 22.30 55.20
N CYS A 15 -26.36 22.62 55.13
CA CYS A 15 -25.46 22.26 54.04
C CYS A 15 -25.27 20.73 53.95
N LEU A 16 -25.82 20.14 52.90
CA LEU A 16 -25.44 18.83 52.38
C LEU A 16 -24.81 19.04 51.00
N PHE A 17 -23.56 18.59 50.86
CA PHE A 17 -22.81 18.61 49.61
C PHE A 17 -23.48 17.70 48.57
N ALA A 18 -23.96 18.29 47.47
CA ALA A 18 -24.30 17.59 46.25
C ALA A 18 -23.22 17.87 45.19
N LEU A 19 -22.43 16.85 44.85
CA LEU A 19 -21.60 16.83 43.66
C LEU A 19 -22.52 16.78 42.43
N SER A 20 -22.67 17.91 41.76
CA SER A 20 -23.31 18.00 40.44
C SER A 20 -22.21 18.10 39.38
N CYS A 21 -22.12 17.08 38.51
CA CYS A 21 -21.30 17.10 37.31
C CYS A 21 -21.70 18.30 36.42
N LYS A 22 -20.85 19.33 36.39
CA LYS A 22 -20.97 20.41 35.42
C LYS A 22 -20.61 19.89 34.03
N LYS A 23 -21.54 20.10 33.10
CA LYS A 23 -21.41 19.93 31.66
C LYS A 23 -20.14 20.68 31.20
N ALA A 24 -19.21 19.99 30.55
CA ALA A 24 -18.03 20.61 29.96
C ALA A 24 -18.47 21.61 28.88
N GLU A 25 -18.00 22.85 28.99
CA GLU A 25 -18.12 23.84 27.92
C GLU A 25 -17.36 23.33 26.70
N THR A 26 -18.08 23.15 25.59
CA THR A 26 -17.51 22.89 24.28
C THR A 26 -16.73 24.13 23.84
N LEU A 27 -15.40 24.07 23.93
CA LEU A 27 -14.53 24.97 23.18
C LEU A 27 -14.77 24.72 21.70
N GLN A 28 -15.37 25.70 21.01
CA GLN A 28 -15.36 25.72 19.55
C GLN A 28 -13.90 25.77 19.08
N PRO A 29 -13.48 24.89 18.15
CA PRO A 29 -12.18 25.03 17.52
C PRO A 29 -12.16 26.36 16.75
N GLU A 30 -11.17 27.20 17.02
CA GLU A 30 -10.83 28.31 16.14
C GLU A 30 -10.57 27.74 14.73
N GLU A 31 -11.39 28.16 13.78
CA GLU A 31 -11.24 27.87 12.36
C GLU A 31 -10.03 28.65 11.84
N LYS A 32 -8.82 28.13 12.08
CA LYS A 32 -7.60 28.66 11.46
C LYS A 32 -7.63 28.30 9.99
N THR A 33 -7.99 29.27 9.15
CA THR A 33 -7.70 29.20 7.72
C THR A 33 -6.19 28.94 7.55
N PRO A 34 -5.77 27.90 6.82
CA PRO A 34 -4.35 27.64 6.61
C PRO A 34 -3.73 28.80 5.83
N THR A 35 -3.02 29.70 6.51
CA THR A 35 -2.16 30.69 5.85
C THR A 35 -0.98 29.98 5.22
N ILE A 36 -0.85 30.08 3.90
CA ILE A 36 0.36 29.66 3.18
C ILE A 36 1.49 30.52 3.73
N SER A 37 2.48 29.88 4.36
CA SER A 37 3.67 30.58 4.84
C SER A 37 4.44 31.12 3.63
N HIS A 38 4.29 32.41 3.36
CA HIS A 38 5.14 33.17 2.44
C HIS A 38 6.55 33.41 3.01
N LYS A 39 6.86 32.95 4.22
CA LYS A 39 8.23 33.04 4.73
C LYS A 39 9.12 32.19 3.83
N MET A 40 10.04 32.85 3.12
CA MET A 40 11.24 32.22 2.63
C MET A 40 11.83 31.43 3.79
N ALA A 41 11.87 30.11 3.66
CA ALA A 41 12.58 29.29 4.64
C ALA A 41 14.03 29.79 4.62
N THR A 42 14.47 30.40 5.72
CA THR A 42 15.88 30.51 6.06
C THR A 42 16.37 29.09 6.37
N ALA A 43 16.46 28.24 5.36
CA ALA A 43 16.79 26.83 5.54
C ALA A 43 18.25 26.61 5.15
N ASN A 44 19.10 26.40 6.15
CA ASN A 44 20.37 25.74 5.94
C ASN A 44 20.09 24.41 5.26
N ILE A 45 20.73 24.17 4.12
CA ILE A 45 20.63 22.93 3.36
C ILE A 45 20.86 21.72 4.30
N VAL A 46 19.96 20.73 4.24
CA VAL A 46 20.17 19.45 4.91
C VAL A 46 20.95 18.54 3.97
N THR A 47 22.23 18.37 4.26
CA THR A 47 23.12 17.45 3.54
C THR A 47 23.28 16.15 4.33
N GLN A 48 23.30 15.03 3.61
CA GLN A 48 23.52 13.69 4.15
C GLN A 48 24.68 13.03 3.42
N THR A 49 25.11 11.86 3.90
CA THR A 49 26.08 11.01 3.17
C THR A 49 25.54 10.51 1.83
N ARG A 50 24.21 10.36 1.73
CA ARG A 50 23.48 10.00 0.51
C ARG A 50 22.42 11.04 0.25
N ASN A 51 22.53 11.74 -0.88
CA ASN A 51 21.64 12.83 -1.25
C ASN A 51 20.89 12.47 -2.53
N VAL A 52 19.75 13.14 -2.78
CA VAL A 52 19.16 13.14 -4.12
C VAL A 52 20.19 13.73 -5.08
N ASN A 53 20.56 12.98 -6.11
CA ASN A 53 21.45 13.49 -7.15
C ASN A 53 20.64 14.43 -8.04
N VAL A 54 20.99 15.73 -8.08
CA VAL A 54 20.27 16.72 -8.88
C VAL A 54 21.06 16.99 -10.15
N VAL A 55 20.45 16.70 -11.29
CA VAL A 55 21.07 16.85 -12.61
C VAL A 55 20.26 17.83 -13.45
N TYR A 56 20.94 18.81 -14.02
CA TYR A 56 20.41 19.65 -15.08
C TYR A 56 20.91 19.13 -16.43
N PHE A 57 20.06 18.39 -17.14
CA PHE A 57 20.40 17.71 -18.38
C PHE A 57 20.02 18.57 -19.60
N VAL A 58 21.00 18.88 -20.46
CA VAL A 58 20.83 19.83 -21.56
C VAL A 58 21.07 19.12 -22.90
N PRO A 59 20.04 18.94 -23.74
CA PRO A 59 20.22 18.45 -25.12
C PRO A 59 21.23 19.28 -25.91
N ASN A 60 21.90 18.68 -26.90
CA ASN A 60 23.03 19.32 -27.61
C ASN A 60 22.64 20.56 -28.45
N ASP A 61 21.35 20.70 -28.76
CA ASP A 61 20.76 21.79 -29.53
C ASP A 61 19.99 22.79 -28.65
N LEU A 62 20.20 22.72 -27.33
CA LEU A 62 19.70 23.67 -26.35
C LEU A 62 20.85 24.23 -25.51
N ASP A 63 20.55 25.31 -24.78
CA ASP A 63 21.45 25.86 -23.77
C ASP A 63 20.77 25.88 -22.40
N THR A 64 21.57 26.12 -21.36
CA THR A 64 21.05 26.35 -20.01
C THR A 64 20.21 27.62 -19.95
N LEU A 65 19.22 27.65 -19.06
CA LEU A 65 18.43 28.85 -18.82
C LEU A 65 19.15 29.78 -17.84
N ALA A 66 19.00 31.09 -18.02
CA ALA A 66 19.63 32.07 -17.16
C ALA A 66 19.25 31.84 -15.68
N GLY A 67 20.25 31.91 -14.80
CA GLY A 67 20.05 31.81 -13.35
C GLY A 67 19.55 30.44 -12.83
N TYR A 68 19.49 29.39 -13.66
CA TYR A 68 18.85 28.12 -13.29
C TYR A 68 19.39 27.52 -11.97
N ARG A 69 20.70 27.63 -11.71
CA ARG A 69 21.29 27.12 -10.46
C ARG A 69 20.66 27.74 -9.22
N LYS A 70 20.50 29.07 -9.23
CA LYS A 70 19.87 29.79 -8.12
C LYS A 70 18.38 29.46 -8.04
N ARG A 71 17.64 29.61 -9.15
CA ARG A 71 16.20 29.37 -9.20
C ARG A 71 15.83 27.97 -8.70
N LEU A 72 16.51 26.95 -9.21
CA LEU A 72 16.26 25.57 -8.81
C LEU A 72 16.76 25.26 -7.40
N SER A 73 17.88 25.84 -6.95
CA SER A 73 18.33 25.68 -5.56
C SER A 73 17.28 26.22 -4.58
N ASP A 74 16.75 27.43 -4.81
CA ASP A 74 15.73 28.03 -3.94
C ASP A 74 14.47 27.15 -3.86
N LEU A 75 14.02 26.62 -5.00
CA LEU A 75 12.87 25.72 -5.09
C LEU A 75 13.11 24.38 -4.38
N LEU A 76 14.30 23.80 -4.52
CA LEU A 76 14.65 22.52 -3.89
C LEU A 76 14.84 22.66 -2.38
N LEU A 77 15.39 23.77 -1.90
CA LEU A 77 15.49 24.07 -0.46
C LEU A 77 14.12 24.30 0.16
N TRP A 78 13.22 25.01 -0.55
CA TRP A 78 11.82 25.12 -0.13
C TRP A 78 11.15 23.75 -0.07
N THR A 79 11.37 22.91 -1.10
CA THR A 79 10.80 21.56 -1.16
C THR A 79 11.32 20.71 0.00
N GLN A 80 12.62 20.75 0.27
CA GLN A 80 13.24 20.02 1.38
C GLN A 80 12.64 20.42 2.73
N ASP A 81 12.36 21.71 2.94
CA ASP A 81 11.70 22.20 4.15
C ASP A 81 10.22 21.78 4.22
N TRP A 82 9.49 21.81 3.11
CA TRP A 82 8.10 21.35 3.06
C TRP A 82 7.98 19.85 3.40
N TYR A 83 8.82 18.99 2.82
CA TYR A 83 8.86 17.56 3.20
C TYR A 83 9.21 17.38 4.68
N LYS A 84 10.13 18.18 5.23
CA LYS A 84 10.49 18.16 6.65
C LYS A 84 9.30 18.44 7.55
N GLN A 85 8.52 19.48 7.21
CA GLN A 85 7.32 19.85 7.96
C GLN A 85 6.26 18.75 7.90
N GLU A 86 6.05 18.15 6.72
CA GLU A 86 5.09 17.08 6.52
C GLU A 86 5.50 15.77 7.22
N MET A 87 6.78 15.43 7.22
CA MET A 87 7.31 14.32 8.01
C MET A 87 7.08 14.54 9.52
N ASN A 88 7.31 15.77 10.00
CA ASN A 88 7.08 16.12 11.39
C ASN A 88 5.59 16.06 11.77
N ARG A 89 4.69 16.58 10.90
CA ARG A 89 3.24 16.52 11.08
C ARG A 89 2.72 15.09 11.20
N ASN A 90 3.32 14.16 10.45
CA ASN A 90 3.00 12.73 10.49
C ASN A 90 3.73 11.96 11.63
N GLY A 91 4.44 12.64 12.53
CA GLY A 91 5.04 12.03 13.72
C GLY A 91 6.40 11.37 13.50
N TYR A 92 7.05 11.60 12.36
CA TYR A 92 8.40 11.09 12.06
C TYR A 92 9.53 12.07 12.40
N GLY A 93 9.18 13.20 13.01
CA GLY A 93 10.11 14.29 13.31
C GLY A 93 10.57 15.05 12.07
N ASN A 94 11.52 15.95 12.25
CA ASN A 94 12.05 16.84 11.21
C ASN A 94 13.01 16.13 10.22
N LYS A 95 12.63 14.95 9.70
CA LYS A 95 13.38 14.21 8.67
C LYS A 95 13.03 14.75 7.29
N THR A 96 14.01 14.81 6.40
CA THR A 96 13.82 15.20 4.99
C THR A 96 14.89 14.54 4.11
N PHE A 97 14.73 14.61 2.79
CA PHE A 97 15.74 14.09 1.87
C PHE A 97 17.01 14.94 1.89
N GLY A 98 18.17 14.31 1.72
CA GLY A 98 19.45 14.99 1.63
C GLY A 98 19.65 15.68 0.28
N LEU A 99 20.26 16.87 0.29
CA LEU A 99 20.77 17.58 -0.88
C LEU A 99 22.25 17.89 -0.68
N ALA A 100 23.06 17.68 -1.71
CA ALA A 100 24.48 18.04 -1.66
C ALA A 100 24.65 19.56 -1.78
N ASP A 101 25.52 20.13 -0.95
CA ASP A 101 25.88 21.56 -0.99
C ASP A 101 26.88 21.83 -2.13
N ASP A 102 26.70 22.93 -2.86
CA ASP A 102 27.63 23.38 -3.89
C ASP A 102 28.87 24.12 -3.34
N GLY A 103 28.92 24.33 -2.03
CA GLY A 103 29.97 25.05 -1.31
C GLY A 103 29.67 26.54 -1.09
N SER A 104 28.55 27.03 -1.63
CA SER A 104 28.05 28.40 -1.44
C SER A 104 26.76 28.46 -0.61
N GLY A 105 26.31 27.33 -0.07
CA GLY A 105 25.01 27.18 0.58
C GLY A 105 23.87 26.92 -0.39
N GLY A 106 24.16 26.71 -1.68
CA GLY A 106 23.22 26.30 -2.71
C GLY A 106 23.22 24.79 -2.93
N VAL A 107 22.30 24.32 -3.78
CA VAL A 107 22.24 22.88 -4.13
C VAL A 107 23.26 22.60 -5.23
N LYS A 108 24.09 21.56 -5.03
CA LYS A 108 24.97 21.04 -6.07
C LYS A 108 24.13 20.43 -7.20
N ILE A 109 24.00 21.19 -8.29
CA ILE A 109 23.31 20.79 -9.51
C ILE A 109 24.35 20.41 -10.57
N LEU A 110 24.38 19.13 -10.95
CA LEU A 110 25.28 18.60 -11.97
C LEU A 110 24.78 18.98 -13.36
N THR A 111 25.55 19.77 -14.10
CA THR A 111 25.20 20.11 -15.48
C THR A 111 25.75 19.05 -16.43
N ILE A 112 24.88 18.31 -17.10
CA ILE A 112 25.27 17.29 -18.07
C ILE A 112 24.74 17.71 -19.44
N ARG A 113 25.63 17.87 -20.42
CA ARG A 113 25.25 18.12 -21.81
C ARG A 113 25.07 16.79 -22.52
N GLY A 114 23.87 16.54 -23.00
CA GLY A 114 23.55 15.40 -23.84
C GLY A 114 24.26 15.50 -25.19
N SER A 115 24.50 14.36 -25.80
CA SER A 115 25.18 14.21 -27.10
C SER A 115 24.21 14.29 -28.28
N LEU A 116 22.90 14.19 -28.04
CA LEU A 116 21.84 14.19 -29.06
C LEU A 116 20.98 15.46 -28.97
N PRO A 117 20.21 15.79 -30.03
CA PRO A 117 19.26 16.91 -29.98
C PRO A 117 18.03 16.58 -29.13
N LYS A 118 17.26 17.60 -28.75
CA LYS A 118 16.05 17.49 -27.93
C LYS A 118 14.99 16.53 -28.49
N SER A 119 14.96 16.32 -29.82
CA SER A 119 14.09 15.35 -30.47
C SER A 119 14.39 13.89 -30.09
N SER A 120 15.60 13.59 -29.59
CA SER A 120 16.00 12.29 -29.07
C SER A 120 15.62 12.07 -27.61
N TYR A 121 15.15 13.11 -26.92
CA TYR A 121 14.67 13.03 -25.53
C TYR A 121 13.22 13.53 -25.41
N PRO A 122 12.27 12.96 -26.17
CA PRO A 122 10.86 13.36 -26.09
C PRO A 122 10.24 12.97 -24.74
N TYR A 123 9.09 13.56 -24.41
CA TYR A 123 8.28 13.14 -23.26
C TYR A 123 8.07 11.62 -23.28
N SER A 124 7.44 11.08 -24.31
CA SER A 124 7.21 9.63 -24.39
C SER A 124 8.47 8.90 -24.87
N GLY A 125 9.03 8.02 -24.03
CA GLY A 125 10.16 7.15 -24.39
C GLY A 125 11.55 7.79 -24.29
N GLY A 126 11.67 9.09 -24.00
CA GLY A 126 12.96 9.77 -23.93
C GLY A 126 13.77 9.50 -22.66
N SER A 127 13.12 9.06 -21.56
CA SER A 127 13.79 8.84 -20.27
C SER A 127 14.93 7.82 -20.35
N GLY A 128 14.80 6.78 -21.19
CA GLY A 128 15.86 5.78 -21.38
C GLY A 128 17.13 6.37 -21.99
N ALA A 129 17.00 7.27 -22.96
CA ALA A 129 18.14 7.95 -23.58
C ALA A 129 18.83 8.90 -22.60
N VAL A 130 18.05 9.69 -21.84
CA VAL A 130 18.59 10.56 -20.78
C VAL A 130 19.32 9.75 -19.71
N ALA A 131 18.68 8.69 -19.20
CA ALA A 131 19.27 7.82 -18.18
C ALA A 131 20.58 7.17 -18.65
N SER A 132 20.68 6.78 -19.92
CA SER A 132 21.91 6.21 -20.50
C SER A 132 23.09 7.18 -20.37
N GLU A 133 22.90 8.44 -20.77
CA GLU A 133 23.98 9.44 -20.76
C GLU A 133 24.33 9.91 -19.33
N VAL A 134 23.33 10.05 -18.45
CA VAL A 134 23.57 10.38 -17.04
C VAL A 134 24.29 9.23 -16.32
N ASN A 135 23.95 7.97 -16.61
CA ASN A 135 24.68 6.83 -16.06
C ASN A 135 26.11 6.74 -16.59
N ALA A 136 26.36 7.09 -17.86
CA ALA A 136 27.71 7.20 -18.38
C ALA A 136 28.52 8.29 -17.66
N TYR A 137 27.89 9.43 -17.36
CA TYR A 137 28.51 10.47 -16.53
C TYR A 137 28.85 9.95 -15.12
N PHE A 138 27.91 9.31 -14.43
CA PHE A 138 28.16 8.76 -13.09
C PHE A 138 29.21 7.64 -13.08
N ALA A 139 29.31 6.85 -14.15
CA ALA A 139 30.38 5.86 -14.28
C ALA A 139 31.77 6.51 -14.36
N ALA A 140 31.87 7.66 -15.05
CA ALA A 140 33.10 8.45 -15.13
C ALA A 140 33.36 9.31 -13.87
N HIS A 141 32.29 9.68 -13.15
CA HIS A 141 32.33 10.55 -11.96
C HIS A 141 31.61 9.90 -10.77
N PRO A 142 32.10 8.76 -10.25
CA PRO A 142 31.38 7.98 -9.24
C PRO A 142 31.13 8.75 -7.93
N ALA A 143 31.98 9.73 -7.60
CA ALA A 143 31.80 10.59 -6.43
C ALA A 143 30.56 11.49 -6.49
N ASP A 144 30.03 11.75 -7.69
CA ASP A 144 28.84 12.58 -7.88
C ASP A 144 27.52 11.80 -7.72
N LYS A 145 27.58 10.46 -7.71
CA LYS A 145 26.43 9.60 -7.45
C LYS A 145 26.42 9.15 -5.98
N THR A 146 25.78 9.94 -5.13
CA THR A 146 25.76 9.68 -3.68
C THR A 146 24.59 8.80 -3.23
N SER A 147 23.59 8.58 -4.08
CA SER A 147 22.45 7.69 -3.78
C SER A 147 21.89 7.02 -5.04
N ASP A 148 20.87 6.17 -4.84
CA ASP A 148 20.08 5.60 -5.94
C ASP A 148 18.98 6.54 -6.45
N HIS A 149 18.81 7.71 -5.84
CA HIS A 149 17.75 8.67 -6.14
C HIS A 149 18.27 9.81 -6.99
N THR A 150 17.64 10.04 -8.14
CA THR A 150 18.09 11.08 -9.08
C THR A 150 16.91 11.91 -9.58
N LEU A 151 17.02 13.23 -9.44
CA LEU A 151 16.13 14.20 -10.05
C LEU A 151 16.80 14.78 -11.30
N ILE A 152 16.21 14.56 -12.45
CA ILE A 152 16.63 15.14 -13.73
C ILE A 152 15.74 16.33 -14.06
N ILE A 153 16.35 17.48 -14.35
CA ILE A 153 15.66 18.68 -14.77
C ILE A 153 16.16 19.06 -16.17
N ILE A 154 15.25 19.24 -17.12
CA ILE A 154 15.56 19.50 -18.53
C ILE A 154 15.03 20.90 -18.91
N PRO A 155 15.81 21.77 -19.58
CA PRO A 155 15.29 23.03 -20.09
C PRO A 155 14.13 22.79 -21.05
N ARG A 156 13.14 23.67 -21.00
CA ARG A 156 12.02 23.70 -21.95
C ARG A 156 12.49 23.61 -23.41
N TYR A 157 11.73 22.90 -24.23
CA TYR A 157 12.00 22.77 -25.67
C TYR A 157 11.39 23.93 -26.45
N SER A 158 10.24 24.43 -25.99
CA SER A 158 9.56 25.62 -26.51
C SER A 158 8.62 26.21 -25.46
N ILE A 159 8.14 27.42 -25.71
CA ILE A 159 7.03 28.05 -24.99
C ILE A 159 5.86 28.22 -25.97
N GLY A 160 4.69 27.70 -25.62
CA GLY A 160 3.46 27.92 -26.38
C GLY A 160 2.97 29.37 -26.28
N SER A 161 2.01 29.77 -27.13
CA SER A 161 1.46 31.13 -27.14
C SER A 161 0.77 31.54 -25.83
N ASN A 162 0.27 30.56 -25.07
CA ASN A 162 -0.29 30.74 -23.71
C ASN A 162 0.79 30.74 -22.61
N GLY A 163 2.06 30.66 -22.99
CA GLY A 163 3.23 30.58 -22.11
C GLY A 163 3.47 29.20 -21.49
N THR A 164 2.75 28.16 -21.89
CA THR A 164 2.99 26.80 -21.40
C THR A 164 4.32 26.25 -21.97
N PRO A 165 5.27 25.82 -21.12
CA PRO A 165 6.48 25.17 -21.58
C PRO A 165 6.18 23.77 -22.10
N SER A 166 6.92 23.37 -23.14
CA SER A 166 7.08 21.97 -23.54
C SER A 166 8.47 21.47 -23.12
N GLY A 167 8.66 20.16 -23.00
CA GLY A 167 9.93 19.59 -22.60
C GLY A 167 10.05 18.11 -22.92
N GLY A 168 11.10 17.51 -22.37
CA GLY A 168 11.34 16.08 -22.41
C GLY A 168 10.49 15.29 -21.41
N PRO A 169 11.01 14.16 -20.90
CA PRO A 169 10.36 13.37 -19.86
C PRO A 169 9.89 14.20 -18.66
N PHE A 170 8.69 13.91 -18.17
CA PHE A 170 8.13 14.50 -16.94
C PHE A 170 7.28 13.44 -16.23
N TYR A 171 7.95 12.56 -15.50
CA TYR A 171 7.35 11.42 -14.79
C TYR A 171 8.39 10.75 -13.88
N GLY A 172 7.98 9.87 -12.98
CA GLY A 172 8.85 8.95 -12.25
C GLY A 172 9.22 7.67 -13.02
N THR A 173 10.45 7.15 -12.85
CA THR A 173 10.86 5.81 -13.28
C THR A 173 11.72 5.14 -12.21
N GLY A 174 11.12 4.27 -11.40
CA GLY A 174 11.80 3.69 -10.25
C GLY A 174 12.25 4.79 -9.27
N ARG A 175 13.54 4.82 -8.92
CA ARG A 175 14.12 5.86 -8.04
C ARG A 175 14.57 7.13 -8.77
N TRP A 176 14.19 7.28 -10.04
CA TRP A 176 14.50 8.45 -10.85
C TRP A 176 13.22 9.21 -11.13
N CYS A 177 13.36 10.52 -11.32
CA CYS A 177 12.26 11.39 -11.72
C CYS A 177 12.76 12.46 -12.68
N TYR A 178 11.86 12.91 -13.54
CA TYR A 178 12.16 13.89 -14.57
C TYR A 178 11.20 15.06 -14.43
N ALA A 179 11.75 16.27 -14.54
CA ALA A 179 11.03 17.52 -14.50
C ALA A 179 11.57 18.49 -15.56
N LEU A 180 10.92 19.64 -15.70
CA LEU A 180 11.33 20.68 -16.63
C LEU A 180 11.71 21.98 -15.93
N ASP A 181 12.55 22.77 -16.60
CA ASP A 181 12.84 24.16 -16.23
C ASP A 181 12.40 25.13 -17.34
N TYR A 182 11.97 26.32 -16.94
CA TYR A 182 11.62 27.46 -17.80
C TYR A 182 11.86 28.76 -17.03
N GLU A 183 11.88 29.91 -17.70
CA GLU A 183 12.34 31.19 -17.13
C GLU A 183 11.57 31.62 -15.87
N GLU A 184 10.27 31.30 -15.79
CA GLU A 184 9.40 31.68 -14.66
C GLU A 184 9.31 30.57 -13.59
N MET A 185 10.07 29.48 -13.73
CA MET A 185 10.26 28.48 -12.68
C MET A 185 11.14 29.09 -11.57
N ASP A 186 10.55 30.00 -10.80
CA ASP A 186 11.20 30.86 -9.83
C ASP A 186 10.35 30.94 -8.57
N ILE A 187 11.00 30.85 -7.40
CA ILE A 187 10.35 30.88 -6.09
C ILE A 187 9.52 32.15 -5.86
N ALA A 188 9.83 33.25 -6.55
CA ALA A 188 9.06 34.48 -6.49
C ALA A 188 7.59 34.32 -6.95
N ASN A 189 7.30 33.28 -7.73
CA ASN A 189 5.95 33.00 -8.23
C ASN A 189 5.12 32.09 -7.30
N LEU A 190 5.71 31.59 -6.22
CA LEU A 190 5.04 30.75 -5.23
C LEU A 190 3.87 31.50 -4.56
N GLY A 191 2.68 30.87 -4.54
CA GLY A 191 1.48 31.41 -3.91
C GLY A 191 0.76 32.50 -4.69
N LEU A 192 1.27 32.90 -5.86
CA LEU A 192 0.63 33.96 -6.64
C LEU A 192 -0.61 33.43 -7.38
N ASN A 193 -1.73 34.14 -7.25
CA ASN A 193 -2.96 33.86 -8.01
C ASN A 193 -3.02 34.64 -9.33
N THR A 194 -1.91 34.67 -10.07
CA THR A 194 -1.79 35.30 -11.41
C THR A 194 -1.66 34.22 -12.48
N THR A 195 -1.74 34.57 -13.77
CA THR A 195 -1.48 33.61 -14.86
C THR A 195 -0.11 32.93 -14.72
N VAL A 196 0.92 33.71 -14.37
CA VAL A 196 2.28 33.21 -14.12
C VAL A 196 2.33 32.32 -12.88
N GLY A 197 1.76 32.75 -11.76
CA GLY A 197 1.73 31.96 -10.52
C GLY A 197 0.97 30.64 -10.68
N ASN A 198 -0.15 30.66 -11.40
CA ASN A 198 -0.94 29.46 -11.70
C ASN A 198 -0.17 28.47 -12.58
N ARG A 199 0.55 28.97 -13.60
CA ARG A 199 1.45 28.14 -14.41
C ARG A 199 2.62 27.59 -13.58
N PHE A 200 3.22 28.43 -12.74
CA PHE A 200 4.28 28.04 -11.81
C PHE A 200 3.85 26.87 -10.92
N SER A 201 2.70 26.97 -10.24
CA SER A 201 2.23 25.91 -9.35
C SER A 201 2.04 24.56 -10.05
N VAL A 202 1.58 24.54 -11.30
CA VAL A 202 1.42 23.29 -12.07
C VAL A 202 2.77 22.61 -12.31
N TRP A 203 3.78 23.36 -12.74
CA TRP A 203 5.09 22.78 -13.07
C TRP A 203 5.95 22.52 -11.84
N PHE A 204 5.92 23.41 -10.85
CA PHE A 204 6.61 23.23 -9.58
C PHE A 204 5.98 22.11 -8.76
N GLY A 205 4.65 22.13 -8.59
CA GLY A 205 3.94 21.03 -7.92
C GLY A 205 4.07 19.71 -8.67
N GLY A 206 4.09 19.73 -10.01
CA GLY A 206 4.45 18.58 -10.83
C GLY A 206 5.85 18.06 -10.52
N MET A 207 6.88 18.91 -10.52
CA MET A 207 8.26 18.49 -10.18
C MET A 207 8.33 17.83 -8.80
N VAL A 208 7.61 18.39 -7.82
CA VAL A 208 7.59 17.86 -6.45
C VAL A 208 6.83 16.53 -6.38
N HIS A 209 5.74 16.36 -7.13
CA HIS A 209 5.03 15.09 -7.27
C HIS A 209 5.91 14.02 -7.91
N GLU A 210 6.59 14.34 -9.01
CA GLU A 210 7.52 13.41 -9.67
C GLU A 210 8.70 13.07 -8.77
N LEU A 211 9.22 14.04 -8.01
CA LEU A 211 10.20 13.77 -6.96
C LEU A 211 9.65 12.79 -5.92
N GLY A 212 8.39 12.92 -5.52
CA GLY A 212 7.69 11.93 -4.70
C GLY A 212 7.79 10.52 -5.26
N HIS A 213 7.49 10.33 -6.55
CA HIS A 213 7.68 9.03 -7.22
C HIS A 213 9.14 8.58 -7.20
N GLY A 214 10.08 9.47 -7.52
CA GLY A 214 11.52 9.21 -7.41
C GLY A 214 11.96 8.83 -5.99
N LEU A 215 11.20 9.20 -4.97
CA LEU A 215 11.38 8.86 -3.55
C LEU A 215 10.57 7.62 -3.11
N ASN A 216 10.12 6.80 -4.07
CA ASN A 216 9.35 5.56 -3.89
C ASN A 216 7.87 5.75 -3.49
N LEU A 217 7.31 6.96 -3.61
CA LEU A 217 5.90 7.17 -3.31
C LEU A 217 5.00 6.69 -4.46
N PRO A 218 4.04 5.78 -4.21
CA PRO A 218 2.97 5.50 -5.16
C PRO A 218 1.93 6.63 -5.14
N HIS A 219 0.97 6.58 -6.06
CA HIS A 219 -0.19 7.45 -5.95
C HIS A 219 -1.06 7.05 -4.75
N ASN A 220 -1.78 8.03 -4.21
CA ASN A 220 -2.80 7.85 -3.17
C ASN A 220 -3.59 9.15 -2.99
N ARG A 221 -4.78 9.03 -2.40
CA ARG A 221 -5.73 10.12 -2.16
C ARG A 221 -5.99 10.34 -0.67
N GLN A 222 -6.27 11.59 -0.32
CA GLN A 222 -6.66 11.97 1.04
C GLN A 222 -7.98 11.32 1.48
N LYS A 223 -8.10 11.10 2.79
CA LYS A 223 -9.39 10.73 3.40
C LYS A 223 -10.40 11.86 3.22
N VAL A 224 -11.69 11.52 3.20
CA VAL A 224 -12.78 12.51 3.16
C VAL A 224 -12.63 13.54 4.30
N SER A 225 -12.32 13.07 5.52
CA SER A 225 -12.14 13.96 6.69
C SER A 225 -10.94 14.90 6.58
N GLU A 226 -9.88 14.52 5.87
CA GLU A 226 -8.65 15.32 5.73
C GLU A 226 -8.82 16.49 4.74
N ASN A 227 -9.75 16.38 3.78
CA ASN A 227 -9.84 17.31 2.66
C ASN A 227 -10.12 18.77 3.08
N SER A 228 -10.93 18.98 4.13
CA SER A 228 -11.28 20.32 4.61
C SER A 228 -10.13 21.04 5.34
N THR A 229 -9.18 20.28 5.90
CA THR A 229 -8.14 20.81 6.78
C THR A 229 -6.76 20.78 6.14
N LEU A 230 -6.44 19.72 5.39
CA LEU A 230 -5.14 19.50 4.78
C LEU A 230 -5.13 19.72 3.26
N GLY A 231 -6.31 19.76 2.63
CA GLY A 231 -6.45 19.92 1.19
C GLY A 231 -6.17 18.62 0.42
N MET A 232 -5.40 18.73 -0.67
CA MET A 232 -5.14 17.59 -1.56
C MET A 232 -3.84 16.87 -1.22
N ALA A 233 -3.85 15.54 -1.25
CA ALA A 233 -2.62 14.76 -1.14
C ALA A 233 -1.69 15.06 -2.33
N LEU A 234 -0.39 15.24 -2.08
CA LEU A 234 0.63 15.49 -3.12
C LEU A 234 0.54 14.44 -4.22
N MET A 235 0.47 13.17 -3.82
CA MET A 235 0.49 12.00 -4.70
C MET A 235 -0.88 11.67 -5.32
N TRP A 236 -1.85 12.59 -5.28
CA TRP A 236 -3.07 12.55 -6.08
C TRP A 236 -3.06 13.72 -7.09
N ALA A 237 -3.88 14.73 -6.83
CA ALA A 237 -3.97 15.98 -7.59
C ALA A 237 -3.21 17.13 -6.91
N GLY A 238 -2.38 16.82 -5.90
CA GLY A 238 -1.60 17.79 -5.16
C GLY A 238 -0.55 18.52 -6.01
N ASN A 239 -0.14 17.93 -7.13
CA ASN A 239 0.72 18.55 -8.13
C ASN A 239 0.16 19.87 -8.69
N GLY A 240 -1.17 20.03 -8.74
CA GLY A 240 -1.81 21.27 -9.19
C GLY A 240 -2.10 22.29 -8.08
N THR A 241 -1.90 21.90 -6.81
CA THR A 241 -2.25 22.72 -5.64
C THR A 241 -1.05 23.13 -4.81
N LEU A 242 0.09 22.43 -4.92
CA LEU A 242 1.27 22.70 -4.11
C LEU A 242 1.75 24.14 -4.30
N GLY A 243 1.93 24.83 -3.18
CA GLY A 243 2.37 26.21 -3.18
C GLY A 243 1.30 27.21 -3.63
N LYS A 244 0.04 26.79 -3.78
CA LYS A 244 -1.10 27.66 -4.13
C LYS A 244 -2.30 27.49 -3.20
N SER A 245 -2.56 26.26 -2.77
CA SER A 245 -3.59 25.90 -1.79
C SER A 245 -3.07 24.78 -0.90
N PRO A 246 -3.77 24.40 0.18
CA PRO A 246 -3.30 23.33 1.06
C PRO A 246 -3.03 22.03 0.29
N THR A 247 -1.81 21.52 0.48
CA THR A 247 -1.30 20.27 -0.11
C THR A 247 -0.43 19.60 0.93
N PHE A 248 -0.51 18.28 1.03
CA PHE A 248 0.11 17.53 2.13
C PHE A 248 0.59 16.13 1.69
N LEU A 249 1.43 15.48 2.51
CA LEU A 249 1.78 14.07 2.39
C LEU A 249 0.91 13.22 3.31
N THR A 250 0.36 12.11 2.80
CA THR A 250 -0.42 11.20 3.64
C THR A 250 0.47 10.49 4.66
N ALA A 251 -0.14 9.87 5.68
CA ALA A 251 0.59 9.05 6.64
C ALA A 251 1.34 7.89 5.95
N ALA A 252 0.76 7.33 4.89
CA ALA A 252 1.40 6.29 4.09
C ALA A 252 2.63 6.80 3.34
N ASP A 253 2.57 8.01 2.77
CA ASP A 253 3.73 8.64 2.15
C ASP A 253 4.86 8.83 3.16
N ALA A 254 4.55 9.44 4.31
CA ALA A 254 5.53 9.70 5.35
C ALA A 254 6.18 8.41 5.90
N ALA A 255 5.41 7.32 6.02
CA ALA A 255 5.93 6.02 6.42
C ALA A 255 6.96 5.46 5.42
N ILE A 256 6.69 5.57 4.11
CA ILE A 256 7.62 5.15 3.05
C ILE A 256 8.88 6.01 3.09
N LEU A 257 8.73 7.33 3.18
CA LEU A 257 9.86 8.26 3.26
C LEU A 257 10.70 8.05 4.51
N ASN A 258 10.09 7.70 5.64
CA ASN A 258 10.85 7.42 6.86
C ASN A 258 11.87 6.28 6.68
N ALA A 259 11.59 5.31 5.80
CA ALA A 259 12.48 4.20 5.46
C ALA A 259 13.28 4.42 4.16
N ASN A 260 13.16 5.58 3.51
CA ASN A 260 13.85 5.89 2.27
C ASN A 260 15.35 6.19 2.51
N GLN A 261 16.21 5.73 1.59
CA GLN A 261 17.67 5.89 1.64
C GLN A 261 18.13 7.33 1.86
N VAL A 262 17.54 8.31 1.18
CA VAL A 262 17.97 9.72 1.25
C VAL A 262 17.32 10.48 2.41
N PHE A 263 16.42 9.86 3.18
CA PHE A 263 15.87 10.42 4.42
C PHE A 263 16.62 9.93 5.68
N ASN A 264 17.62 9.07 5.49
CA ASN A 264 18.33 8.39 6.56
C ASN A 264 19.84 8.49 6.38
N ASN A 265 20.48 9.25 7.27
CA ASN A 265 21.92 9.43 7.30
C ASN A 265 22.63 8.31 8.10
N ASN A 266 22.40 7.06 7.73
CA ASN A 266 23.02 5.88 8.31
C ASN A 266 23.85 5.11 7.26
N SER A 267 24.57 4.07 7.67
CA SER A 267 25.38 3.22 6.79
C SER A 267 24.66 1.96 6.30
N ASN A 268 23.33 1.86 6.46
CA ASN A 268 22.58 0.66 6.09
C ASN A 268 22.58 0.43 4.57
N THR A 269 22.47 -0.82 4.15
CA THR A 269 22.16 -1.19 2.77
C THR A 269 20.66 -1.04 2.52
N TYR A 270 20.29 -0.34 1.45
CA TYR A 270 18.89 -0.11 1.09
C TYR A 270 18.48 -0.94 -0.11
N TYR A 271 17.18 -1.17 -0.22
CA TYR A 271 16.52 -1.75 -1.39
C TYR A 271 16.97 -3.18 -1.74
N GLY A 272 17.49 -3.90 -0.74
CA GLY A 272 17.72 -5.33 -0.83
C GLY A 272 16.41 -6.11 -0.86
N SER A 273 16.44 -7.29 -1.47
CA SER A 273 15.29 -8.20 -1.54
C SER A 273 14.84 -8.63 -0.15
N VAL A 274 13.52 -8.63 0.05
CA VAL A 274 12.86 -9.18 1.23
C VAL A 274 11.76 -10.14 0.77
N THR A 275 11.48 -11.17 1.56
CA THR A 275 10.37 -12.09 1.30
C THR A 275 9.37 -11.97 2.44
N THR A 276 8.11 -11.76 2.09
CA THR A 276 7.02 -11.58 3.06
C THR A 276 5.82 -12.43 2.71
N ASN A 277 5.02 -12.75 3.73
CA ASN A 277 3.69 -13.35 3.57
C ASN A 277 2.77 -12.85 4.69
N ILE A 278 1.47 -12.76 4.44
CA ILE A 278 0.45 -12.54 5.49
C ILE A 278 -0.33 -13.85 5.65
N PRO A 279 0.18 -14.82 6.45
CA PRO A 279 -0.47 -16.11 6.63
C PRO A 279 -1.81 -16.03 7.36
N LYS A 280 -2.07 -14.95 8.10
CA LYS A 280 -3.34 -14.73 8.79
C LYS A 280 -3.82 -13.30 8.57
N ILE A 281 -5.03 -13.16 8.07
CA ILE A 281 -5.73 -11.90 7.97
C ILE A 281 -7.17 -12.07 8.47
N TYR A 282 -7.65 -11.08 9.21
CA TYR A 282 -9.03 -11.03 9.70
C TYR A 282 -9.56 -9.63 9.38
N ALA A 283 -10.61 -9.58 8.59
CA ALA A 283 -11.28 -8.36 8.16
C ALA A 283 -12.77 -8.46 8.43
N SER A 284 -13.32 -7.41 9.04
CA SER A 284 -14.75 -7.32 9.35
C SER A 284 -15.22 -5.88 9.33
N TYR A 285 -16.50 -5.67 9.09
CA TYR A 285 -17.15 -4.40 9.36
C TYR A 285 -17.65 -4.41 10.81
N ASP A 286 -17.21 -3.44 11.60
CA ASP A 286 -17.70 -3.20 12.95
C ASP A 286 -18.74 -2.07 12.90
N SER A 287 -20.00 -2.41 13.19
CA SER A 287 -21.12 -1.46 13.14
C SER A 287 -21.09 -0.44 14.28
N GLY A 288 -20.51 -0.78 15.44
CA GLY A 288 -20.33 0.16 16.55
C GLY A 288 -19.29 1.22 16.25
N LEU A 289 -18.27 0.88 15.47
CA LEU A 289 -17.22 1.80 15.02
C LEU A 289 -17.50 2.41 13.64
N ALA A 290 -18.52 1.94 12.93
CA ALA A 290 -18.78 2.25 11.51
C ALA A 290 -17.52 2.13 10.64
N SER A 291 -16.73 1.08 10.86
CA SER A 291 -15.36 0.97 10.33
C SER A 291 -15.05 -0.42 9.78
N ILE A 292 -14.19 -0.46 8.77
CA ILE A 292 -13.47 -1.69 8.41
C ILE A 292 -12.37 -1.90 9.46
N VAL A 293 -12.39 -3.05 10.12
CA VAL A 293 -11.36 -3.46 11.07
C VAL A 293 -10.57 -4.61 10.44
N VAL A 294 -9.27 -4.38 10.28
CA VAL A 294 -8.34 -5.37 9.71
C VAL A 294 -7.27 -5.67 10.74
N SER A 295 -6.97 -6.95 10.93
CA SER A 295 -5.87 -7.43 11.76
C SER A 295 -5.23 -8.67 11.16
N GLY A 296 -4.04 -9.01 11.59
CA GLY A 296 -3.37 -10.18 11.04
C GLY A 296 -1.97 -10.40 11.60
N LYS A 297 -1.29 -11.37 11.00
CA LYS A 297 0.10 -11.70 11.23
C LYS A 297 0.85 -11.77 9.91
N PHE A 298 2.08 -11.28 9.88
CA PHE A 298 2.98 -11.39 8.73
C PHE A 298 4.23 -12.19 9.07
N THR A 299 4.90 -12.72 8.05
CA THR A 299 6.30 -13.14 8.11
C THR A 299 7.13 -12.21 7.23
N SER A 300 8.38 -11.97 7.62
CA SER A 300 9.33 -11.22 6.79
C SER A 300 10.77 -11.67 7.05
N THR A 301 11.59 -11.71 6.01
CA THR A 301 13.05 -11.83 6.13
C THR A 301 13.73 -10.50 6.47
N GLY A 302 13.01 -9.38 6.35
CA GLY A 302 13.46 -8.04 6.74
C GLY A 302 12.72 -7.49 7.97
N ASN A 303 13.17 -6.34 8.47
CA ASN A 303 12.53 -5.69 9.61
C ASN A 303 11.45 -4.71 9.15
N VAL A 304 10.18 -5.04 9.42
CA VAL A 304 9.03 -4.19 9.11
C VAL A 304 8.92 -3.05 10.14
N THR A 305 8.73 -1.82 9.65
CA THR A 305 8.62 -0.58 10.45
C THR A 305 7.19 -0.03 10.48
N SER A 306 6.47 -0.15 9.37
CA SER A 306 5.07 0.27 9.22
C SER A 306 4.29 -0.72 8.35
N ILE A 307 2.98 -0.78 8.57
CA ILE A 307 2.02 -1.48 7.72
C ILE A 307 1.09 -0.43 7.15
N LEU A 308 0.95 -0.42 5.82
CA LEU A 308 0.11 0.51 5.08
C LEU A 308 -1.11 -0.22 4.55
N TYR A 309 -2.23 0.49 4.45
CA TYR A 309 -3.49 -0.04 3.96
C TYR A 309 -4.01 0.91 2.90
N TYR A 310 -4.06 0.46 1.66
CA TYR A 310 -4.59 1.22 0.54
C TYR A 310 -5.95 0.61 0.21
N ASN A 311 -7.02 1.39 0.38
CA ASN A 311 -8.35 1.01 -0.06
C ASN A 311 -8.60 1.65 -1.42
N ASP A 312 -8.55 0.82 -2.45
CA ASP A 312 -8.46 1.25 -3.83
C ASP A 312 -9.72 0.83 -4.62
N PRO A 313 -10.63 1.77 -4.90
CA PRO A 313 -11.78 1.51 -5.77
C PRO A 313 -11.37 1.47 -7.24
N ASN A 314 -11.76 0.41 -7.93
CA ASN A 314 -11.73 0.39 -9.40
C ASN A 314 -12.91 1.18 -9.96
N VAL A 315 -12.73 2.50 -10.04
CA VAL A 315 -13.63 3.43 -10.71
C VAL A 315 -12.90 4.12 -11.86
N ASN A 316 -13.65 4.73 -12.78
CA ASN A 316 -13.11 5.49 -13.92
C ASN A 316 -12.15 4.69 -14.84
N ASN A 317 -12.34 3.37 -14.93
CA ASN A 317 -11.54 2.46 -15.74
C ASN A 317 -10.03 2.50 -15.43
N GLU A 318 -9.65 2.84 -14.20
CA GLU A 318 -8.25 2.86 -13.78
C GLU A 318 -7.63 1.44 -13.83
N GLY A 319 -8.45 0.43 -13.50
CA GLY A 319 -8.07 -0.98 -13.44
C GLY A 319 -7.82 -1.42 -12.00
N THR A 320 -7.24 -2.61 -11.85
CA THR A 320 -6.85 -3.21 -10.57
C THR A 320 -5.38 -3.64 -10.62
N GLY A 321 -4.73 -3.76 -9.47
CA GLY A 321 -3.35 -4.21 -9.34
C GLY A 321 -2.33 -3.09 -9.12
N VAL A 322 -1.08 -3.35 -9.48
CA VAL A 322 0.06 -2.47 -9.20
C VAL A 322 -0.02 -1.18 -10.03
N ASN A 323 0.26 -0.03 -9.40
CA ASN A 323 0.22 1.31 -10.02
C ASN A 323 -1.15 1.70 -10.59
N LYS A 324 -2.22 1.15 -10.02
CA LYS A 324 -3.63 1.47 -10.29
C LYS A 324 -4.31 2.13 -9.08
N ASP A 325 -3.51 2.83 -8.28
CA ASP A 325 -3.85 3.35 -6.95
C ASP A 325 -4.01 4.88 -6.90
N TYR A 326 -4.33 5.53 -8.02
CA TYR A 326 -4.48 6.99 -8.12
C TYR A 326 -5.49 7.55 -7.14
N ASN A 327 -6.58 6.80 -6.91
CA ASN A 327 -7.68 7.21 -6.05
C ASN A 327 -7.69 6.47 -4.69
N ALA A 328 -6.66 5.67 -4.40
CA ALA A 328 -6.60 4.81 -3.21
C ALA A 328 -6.47 5.62 -1.92
N ILE A 329 -7.34 5.37 -0.95
CA ILE A 329 -7.33 6.09 0.34
C ILE A 329 -6.57 5.27 1.36
N THR A 330 -5.67 5.94 2.10
CA THR A 330 -4.61 5.25 2.84
C THR A 330 -4.68 5.40 4.37
N TRP A 331 -4.26 4.33 5.04
CA TRP A 331 -4.01 4.30 6.48
C TRP A 331 -2.63 3.71 6.78
N GLU A 332 -2.14 4.00 7.97
CA GLU A 332 -0.92 3.44 8.53
C GLU A 332 -1.21 2.78 9.89
N SER A 333 -0.53 1.69 10.20
CA SER A 333 -0.37 1.19 11.56
C SER A 333 1.09 0.78 11.81
N LYS A 334 1.48 0.78 13.08
CA LYS A 334 2.74 0.16 13.52
C LYS A 334 2.52 -1.33 13.77
N LYS A 335 3.57 -2.12 13.61
CA LYS A 335 3.54 -3.52 14.04
C LYS A 335 3.30 -3.61 15.55
N ILE A 336 2.55 -4.62 15.95
CA ILE A 336 2.26 -4.99 17.32
C ILE A 336 3.16 -6.18 17.65
N GLY A 337 4.04 -6.01 18.65
CA GLY A 337 5.06 -7.00 18.96
C GLY A 337 6.00 -7.21 17.76
N THR A 338 6.18 -8.48 17.37
CA THR A 338 7.13 -8.87 16.33
C THR A 338 6.52 -8.95 14.93
N ASP A 339 5.26 -9.38 14.84
CA ASP A 339 4.69 -9.92 13.59
C ASP A 339 3.21 -9.56 13.35
N SER A 340 2.57 -8.85 14.28
CA SER A 340 1.12 -8.65 14.27
C SER A 340 0.76 -7.22 13.87
N PHE A 341 -0.44 -7.01 13.37
CA PHE A 341 -0.94 -5.68 13.03
C PHE A 341 -2.44 -5.56 13.25
N ARG A 342 -2.90 -4.31 13.42
CA ARG A 342 -4.31 -3.97 13.47
C ARG A 342 -4.52 -2.53 12.99
N VAL A 343 -5.60 -2.30 12.24
CA VAL A 343 -6.06 -0.98 11.82
C VAL A 343 -7.58 -0.90 11.90
N VAL A 344 -8.08 0.31 12.16
CA VAL A 344 -9.50 0.68 12.09
C VAL A 344 -9.63 1.77 11.05
N MET A 345 -10.44 1.54 10.03
CA MET A 345 -10.59 2.43 8.88
C MET A 345 -12.06 2.83 8.75
N PRO A 346 -12.44 4.03 9.21
CA PRO A 346 -13.80 4.52 9.10
C PRO A 346 -14.26 4.55 7.64
N ILE A 347 -15.42 3.96 7.33
CA ILE A 347 -15.91 3.95 5.93
C ILE A 347 -16.37 5.34 5.48
N ALA A 348 -16.63 6.25 6.42
CA ALA A 348 -16.92 7.66 6.14
C ALA A 348 -15.74 8.38 5.46
N ASP A 349 -14.52 7.88 5.64
CA ASP A 349 -13.32 8.42 5.00
C ASP A 349 -13.10 7.93 3.57
N LEU A 350 -13.85 6.91 3.14
CA LEU A 350 -13.83 6.42 1.76
C LEU A 350 -14.76 7.26 0.88
N GLN A 351 -14.37 7.48 -0.38
CA GLN A 351 -15.19 8.23 -1.34
C GLN A 351 -16.27 7.31 -1.95
N GLU A 352 -15.84 6.28 -2.67
CA GLU A 352 -16.71 5.43 -3.48
C GLU A 352 -17.31 4.28 -2.65
N LYS A 353 -18.64 4.17 -2.57
CA LYS A 353 -19.30 3.12 -1.77
C LYS A 353 -20.53 2.54 -2.46
N ALA A 354 -20.66 2.76 -3.78
CA ALA A 354 -21.76 2.18 -4.54
C ALA A 354 -21.61 0.66 -4.63
N ASP A 355 -22.74 -0.01 -4.71
CA ASP A 355 -22.80 -1.46 -4.68
C ASP A 355 -22.06 -2.09 -5.88
N GLY A 356 -21.31 -3.15 -5.61
CA GLY A 356 -20.62 -3.93 -6.64
C GLY A 356 -19.34 -3.28 -7.19
N ILE A 357 -18.92 -2.10 -6.72
CA ILE A 357 -17.61 -1.53 -7.09
C ILE A 357 -16.52 -2.53 -6.66
N PRO A 358 -15.65 -3.00 -7.58
CA PRO A 358 -14.50 -3.80 -7.20
C PRO A 358 -13.52 -2.94 -6.39
N TYR A 359 -13.14 -3.44 -5.23
CA TYR A 359 -12.18 -2.80 -4.35
C TYR A 359 -10.98 -3.72 -4.11
N GLU A 360 -9.80 -3.12 -4.02
CA GLU A 360 -8.60 -3.77 -3.53
C GLU A 360 -8.18 -3.17 -2.19
N LEU A 361 -8.12 -3.98 -1.15
CA LEU A 361 -7.35 -3.67 0.05
C LEU A 361 -5.91 -4.15 -0.18
N LYS A 362 -5.00 -3.22 -0.43
CA LYS A 362 -3.56 -3.52 -0.54
C LYS A 362 -2.92 -3.31 0.82
N VAL A 363 -2.47 -4.41 1.44
CA VAL A 363 -1.70 -4.37 2.68
C VAL A 363 -0.23 -4.33 2.30
N LYS A 364 0.44 -3.21 2.58
CA LYS A 364 1.85 -3.02 2.25
C LYS A 364 2.73 -3.06 3.50
N LEU A 365 3.84 -3.79 3.46
CA LEU A 365 4.81 -3.86 4.56
C LEU A 365 6.04 -3.02 4.21
N VAL A 366 6.29 -1.97 5.01
CA VAL A 366 7.45 -1.08 4.83
C VAL A 366 8.61 -1.60 5.66
N HIS A 367 9.72 -1.94 5.00
CA HIS A 367 10.93 -2.43 5.66
C HIS A 367 11.91 -1.29 5.93
N ASP A 368 12.73 -1.40 6.97
CA ASP A 368 13.74 -0.39 7.34
C ASP A 368 14.84 -0.17 6.29
N ASN A 369 15.01 -1.12 5.37
CA ASN A 369 15.86 -0.97 4.19
C ASN A 369 15.18 -0.22 3.02
N GLY A 370 13.95 0.27 3.21
CA GLY A 370 13.18 1.02 2.21
C GLY A 370 12.43 0.17 1.18
N THR A 371 12.53 -1.16 1.23
CA THR A 371 11.72 -2.04 0.38
C THR A 371 10.28 -2.11 0.90
N VAL A 372 9.31 -2.00 0.00
CA VAL A 372 7.88 -2.15 0.30
C VAL A 372 7.36 -3.40 -0.41
N THR A 373 6.75 -4.32 0.34
CA THR A 373 6.05 -5.47 -0.25
C THR A 373 4.54 -5.29 -0.15
N GLU A 374 3.79 -5.98 -1.00
CA GLU A 374 2.34 -5.80 -1.11
C GLU A 374 1.63 -7.15 -1.18
N GLN A 375 0.49 -7.24 -0.47
CA GLN A 375 -0.48 -8.31 -0.65
C GLN A 375 -1.88 -7.69 -0.83
N ILE A 376 -2.59 -8.16 -1.84
CA ILE A 376 -3.87 -7.60 -2.28
C ILE A 376 -5.03 -8.51 -1.84
N TYR A 377 -6.08 -7.91 -1.32
CA TYR A 377 -7.33 -8.58 -0.96
C TYR A 377 -8.51 -7.89 -1.64
N ALA A 378 -9.25 -8.62 -2.46
CA ALA A 378 -10.42 -8.08 -3.13
C ALA A 378 -11.63 -8.02 -2.19
N TYR A 379 -12.41 -6.94 -2.28
CA TYR A 379 -13.69 -6.80 -1.62
C TYR A 379 -14.63 -5.91 -2.44
N THR A 380 -15.86 -5.70 -1.95
CA THR A 380 -16.83 -4.80 -2.60
C THR A 380 -17.74 -4.14 -1.56
N PHE A 381 -18.69 -3.31 -2.01
CA PHE A 381 -19.75 -2.75 -1.18
C PHE A 381 -21.12 -3.34 -1.56
N SER A 382 -22.01 -3.44 -0.58
CA SER A 382 -23.43 -3.76 -0.76
C SER A 382 -24.26 -3.03 0.29
N GLY A 383 -25.31 -2.33 -0.13
CA GLY A 383 -26.09 -1.45 0.76
C GLY A 383 -25.24 -0.38 1.44
N GLY A 384 -24.15 0.08 0.78
CA GLY A 384 -23.20 1.03 1.36
C GLY A 384 -22.29 0.45 2.47
N LEU A 385 -22.32 -0.85 2.72
CA LEU A 385 -21.46 -1.55 3.67
C LEU A 385 -20.42 -2.43 2.96
N PRO A 386 -19.19 -2.56 3.49
CA PRO A 386 -18.16 -3.37 2.87
C PRO A 386 -18.42 -4.88 3.08
N VAL A 387 -18.25 -5.65 2.02
CA VAL A 387 -18.38 -7.12 2.00
C VAL A 387 -16.98 -7.75 1.95
N LEU A 388 -16.49 -8.19 3.11
CA LEU A 388 -15.10 -8.62 3.33
C LEU A 388 -15.00 -10.15 3.37
N GLY A 389 -14.84 -10.79 2.21
CA GLY A 389 -14.84 -12.26 2.05
C GLY A 389 -13.48 -12.95 2.21
N PHE A 390 -12.42 -12.23 2.58
CA PHE A 390 -11.03 -12.72 2.47
C PHE A 390 -10.37 -13.10 3.80
N SER A 391 -11.13 -13.12 4.91
CA SER A 391 -10.60 -13.51 6.22
C SER A 391 -10.13 -14.96 6.25
N THR A 392 -8.96 -15.18 6.84
CA THR A 392 -8.49 -16.49 7.28
C THR A 392 -9.49 -17.11 8.26
N LYS A 393 -9.83 -18.38 8.05
CA LYS A 393 -10.67 -19.15 8.97
C LYS A 393 -9.80 -19.96 9.92
N ASN A 394 -10.24 -20.06 11.18
CA ASN A 394 -9.54 -20.88 12.17
C ASN A 394 -9.91 -22.35 11.95
N GLU A 395 -8.96 -23.15 11.46
CA GLU A 395 -9.20 -24.57 11.23
C GLU A 395 -9.32 -25.36 12.54
N LEU A 396 -10.14 -26.41 12.52
CA LEU A 396 -10.15 -27.48 13.51
C LEU A 396 -8.79 -28.18 13.54
N SER A 397 -8.36 -28.60 14.74
CA SER A 397 -7.16 -29.43 14.85
C SER A 397 -7.30 -30.74 14.08
N LYS A 398 -6.28 -31.06 13.28
CA LYS A 398 -6.16 -32.33 12.54
C LYS A 398 -5.63 -33.48 13.39
N THR A 399 -5.39 -33.27 14.69
CA THR A 399 -4.96 -34.34 15.59
C THR A 399 -5.96 -35.49 15.58
N GLY A 400 -5.48 -36.69 15.29
CA GLY A 400 -6.29 -37.91 15.18
C GLY A 400 -6.96 -38.12 13.82
N TRP A 401 -6.75 -37.23 12.85
CA TRP A 401 -7.22 -37.44 11.49
C TRP A 401 -6.36 -38.49 10.78
N SER A 402 -6.96 -39.26 9.89
CA SER A 402 -6.28 -40.26 9.05
C SER A 402 -6.90 -40.34 7.67
N ILE A 403 -6.15 -40.86 6.69
CA ILE A 403 -6.71 -41.20 5.38
C ILE A 403 -7.46 -42.53 5.51
N ALA A 404 -8.76 -42.54 5.23
CA ALA A 404 -9.59 -43.75 5.26
C ALA A 404 -9.52 -44.51 3.94
N SER A 405 -9.53 -43.80 2.81
CA SER A 405 -9.38 -44.38 1.48
C SER A 405 -9.08 -43.29 0.43
N PHE A 406 -8.66 -43.69 -0.76
CA PHE A 406 -8.43 -42.81 -1.91
C PHE A 406 -8.52 -43.59 -3.23
N SER A 407 -8.74 -42.90 -4.35
CA SER A 407 -8.75 -43.51 -5.69
C SER A 407 -7.37 -43.91 -6.18
N SER A 408 -6.40 -43.01 -6.05
CA SER A 408 -5.01 -43.23 -6.43
C SER A 408 -4.09 -42.23 -5.74
N GLU A 409 -2.80 -42.55 -5.68
CA GLU A 409 -1.74 -41.66 -5.25
C GLU A 409 -0.46 -41.96 -6.04
N GLU A 410 0.41 -40.96 -6.18
CA GLU A 410 1.70 -41.14 -6.85
C GLU A 410 2.79 -41.43 -5.82
N THR A 411 3.25 -42.68 -5.74
CA THR A 411 4.29 -43.09 -4.77
C THR A 411 5.71 -43.07 -5.33
N SER A 412 5.87 -42.96 -6.65
CA SER A 412 7.16 -43.14 -7.35
C SER A 412 7.69 -41.87 -8.03
N GLY A 413 6.81 -41.09 -8.66
CA GLY A 413 7.18 -39.91 -9.46
C GLY A 413 7.39 -38.61 -8.68
N GLU A 414 7.06 -38.57 -7.38
CA GLU A 414 7.08 -37.36 -6.56
C GLU A 414 8.15 -37.40 -5.44
N GLY A 415 9.09 -38.35 -5.54
CA GLY A 415 10.12 -38.59 -4.54
C GLY A 415 9.59 -39.21 -3.24
N ALA A 416 10.44 -39.19 -2.21
CA ALA A 416 10.16 -39.86 -0.94
C ALA A 416 9.03 -39.19 -0.13
N THR A 417 8.80 -37.89 -0.35
CA THR A 417 7.88 -37.10 0.47
C THR A 417 6.51 -36.96 -0.20
N ASN A 418 6.45 -36.46 -1.43
CA ASN A 418 5.20 -36.02 -2.06
C ASN A 418 4.40 -37.16 -2.73
N GLY A 419 3.24 -36.80 -3.26
CA GLY A 419 2.35 -37.64 -4.07
C GLY A 419 1.35 -38.48 -3.27
N ARG A 420 1.63 -38.75 -1.99
CA ARG A 420 0.79 -39.58 -1.10
C ARG A 420 -0.40 -38.82 -0.52
N ALA A 421 -1.54 -39.50 -0.35
CA ALA A 421 -2.78 -38.90 0.15
C ALA A 421 -2.65 -38.33 1.58
N ILE A 422 -1.79 -38.91 2.41
CA ILE A 422 -1.54 -38.45 3.79
C ILE A 422 -1.03 -37.01 3.87
N ARG A 423 -0.44 -36.49 2.78
CA ARG A 423 0.03 -35.10 2.70
C ARG A 423 -1.09 -34.08 2.79
N LEU A 424 -2.33 -34.47 2.53
CA LEU A 424 -3.48 -33.57 2.61
C LEU A 424 -3.82 -33.11 4.03
N ILE A 425 -3.25 -33.72 5.06
CA ILE A 425 -3.60 -33.47 6.45
C ILE A 425 -2.37 -33.37 7.36
N ASP A 426 -1.18 -33.11 6.80
CA ASP A 426 0.06 -33.06 7.57
C ASP A 426 0.44 -31.65 8.06
N GLY A 427 -0.37 -30.64 7.71
CA GLY A 427 -0.21 -29.26 8.12
C GLY A 427 0.89 -28.53 7.35
N ASN A 428 1.37 -29.07 6.22
CA ASN A 428 2.47 -28.51 5.45
C ASN A 428 2.06 -28.25 4.01
N ALA A 429 1.78 -26.97 3.70
CA ALA A 429 1.41 -26.54 2.35
C ALA A 429 2.52 -26.72 1.27
N SER A 430 3.74 -27.10 1.67
CA SER A 430 4.84 -27.42 0.74
C SER A 430 4.82 -28.87 0.29
N THR A 431 4.11 -29.75 1.01
CA THR A 431 3.87 -31.14 0.60
C THR A 431 2.51 -31.27 -0.05
N TYR A 432 2.31 -32.33 -0.84
CA TYR A 432 1.07 -32.52 -1.59
C TYR A 432 0.78 -33.96 -1.94
N TRP A 433 -0.51 -34.26 -2.06
CA TRP A 433 -1.01 -35.43 -2.77
C TRP A 433 -1.04 -35.16 -4.27
N HIS A 434 -0.82 -36.21 -5.06
CA HIS A 434 -1.00 -36.17 -6.51
C HIS A 434 -1.63 -37.49 -6.95
N SER A 435 -2.70 -37.42 -7.73
CA SER A 435 -3.23 -38.60 -8.41
C SER A 435 -2.12 -39.28 -9.21
N ARG A 436 -2.13 -40.61 -9.25
CA ARG A 436 -1.11 -41.39 -9.96
C ARG A 436 -1.01 -40.96 -11.42
N TRP A 437 0.19 -40.58 -11.83
CA TRP A 437 0.47 -40.04 -13.17
C TRP A 437 1.58 -40.81 -13.91
N SER A 438 2.48 -41.47 -13.18
CA SER A 438 3.66 -42.11 -13.79
C SER A 438 3.30 -43.44 -14.48
N THR A 439 2.75 -44.39 -13.72
CA THR A 439 2.42 -45.75 -14.18
C THR A 439 0.92 -45.99 -14.03
N SER A 440 0.27 -46.43 -15.11
CA SER A 440 -1.19 -46.62 -15.15
C SER A 440 -1.94 -45.39 -14.64
N ALA A 441 -1.64 -44.26 -15.28
CA ALA A 441 -2.26 -42.97 -15.01
C ALA A 441 -3.78 -43.09 -14.93
N THR A 442 -4.37 -42.51 -13.89
CA THR A 442 -5.82 -42.55 -13.66
C THR A 442 -6.48 -41.28 -14.18
N THR A 443 -7.74 -41.39 -14.64
CA THR A 443 -8.57 -40.26 -15.04
C THR A 443 -9.52 -39.82 -13.92
N TYR A 444 -10.06 -38.61 -14.04
CA TYR A 444 -11.17 -38.15 -13.22
C TYR A 444 -12.40 -39.10 -13.31
N PRO A 445 -13.22 -39.20 -12.25
CA PRO A 445 -13.08 -38.49 -10.96
C PRO A 445 -12.03 -39.12 -10.03
N HIS A 446 -11.27 -38.27 -9.33
CA HIS A 446 -10.36 -38.70 -8.25
C HIS A 446 -11.01 -38.46 -6.91
N ASN A 447 -10.73 -39.29 -5.90
CA ASN A 447 -11.29 -39.07 -4.57
C ASN A 447 -10.34 -39.44 -3.43
N VAL A 448 -10.55 -38.78 -2.30
CA VAL A 448 -9.91 -39.07 -1.01
C VAL A 448 -10.96 -38.98 0.09
N VAL A 449 -10.94 -39.93 1.02
CA VAL A 449 -11.78 -39.96 2.22
C VAL A 449 -10.90 -39.78 3.45
N ILE A 450 -11.25 -38.81 4.28
CA ILE A 450 -10.56 -38.51 5.54
C ILE A 450 -11.47 -38.92 6.70
N ASN A 451 -10.91 -39.68 7.64
CA ASN A 451 -11.50 -39.99 8.94
C ASN A 451 -10.98 -38.99 9.97
N LEU A 452 -11.87 -38.33 10.69
CA LEU A 452 -11.54 -37.32 11.71
C LEU A 452 -11.18 -37.94 13.07
N GLY A 453 -11.29 -39.27 13.21
CA GLY A 453 -11.06 -40.03 14.45
C GLY A 453 -12.20 -39.94 15.46
N SER A 454 -13.01 -38.89 15.39
CA SER A 454 -14.22 -38.67 16.21
C SER A 454 -15.20 -37.77 15.46
N SER A 455 -16.47 -37.78 15.86
CA SER A 455 -17.45 -36.85 15.31
C SER A 455 -17.05 -35.40 15.59
N LYS A 456 -17.04 -34.56 14.56
CA LYS A 456 -16.73 -33.12 14.63
C LYS A 456 -17.87 -32.31 13.99
N THR A 457 -18.04 -31.08 14.45
CA THR A 457 -18.94 -30.10 13.83
C THR A 457 -18.10 -29.06 13.09
N ALA A 458 -18.44 -28.79 11.83
CA ALA A 458 -17.79 -27.78 10.99
C ALA A 458 -18.82 -27.00 10.16
N THR A 459 -18.45 -25.80 9.75
CA THR A 459 -19.24 -24.88 8.92
C THR A 459 -18.69 -24.73 7.52
N GLY A 460 -17.44 -25.12 7.28
CA GLY A 460 -16.84 -25.10 5.95
C GLY A 460 -15.60 -25.99 5.81
N LEU A 461 -15.15 -26.10 4.55
CA LEU A 461 -13.92 -26.79 4.15
C LEU A 461 -12.86 -25.75 3.80
N SER A 462 -11.64 -25.91 4.31
CA SER A 462 -10.47 -25.26 3.76
C SER A 462 -9.73 -26.19 2.81
N LEU A 463 -9.28 -25.65 1.68
CA LEU A 463 -8.55 -26.39 0.66
C LEU A 463 -7.38 -25.54 0.16
N THR A 464 -6.18 -26.10 0.18
CA THR A 464 -4.97 -25.45 -0.32
C THR A 464 -4.47 -26.22 -1.55
N GLN A 465 -4.34 -25.51 -2.66
CA GLN A 465 -3.74 -26.07 -3.87
C GLN A 465 -2.24 -26.37 -3.65
N ARG A 466 -1.70 -27.32 -4.41
CA ARG A 466 -0.25 -27.50 -4.53
C ARG A 466 0.42 -26.17 -4.88
N SER A 467 1.50 -25.83 -4.18
CA SER A 467 2.31 -24.65 -4.50
C SER A 467 2.80 -24.69 -5.96
N GLY A 468 2.65 -23.58 -6.68
CA GLY A 468 2.95 -23.50 -8.11
C GLY A 468 1.83 -24.00 -9.03
N LEU A 469 0.69 -24.42 -8.46
CA LEU A 469 -0.60 -24.63 -9.14
C LEU A 469 -0.63 -25.71 -10.24
N SER A 470 0.40 -26.54 -10.34
CA SER A 470 0.43 -27.66 -11.27
C SER A 470 -0.64 -28.69 -10.90
N ARG A 471 -1.51 -29.06 -11.85
CA ARG A 471 -2.63 -29.99 -11.65
C ARG A 471 -3.62 -29.54 -10.58
N ALA A 472 -3.76 -28.22 -10.41
CA ALA A 472 -4.72 -27.66 -9.48
C ALA A 472 -6.14 -28.12 -9.80
N ILE A 473 -6.91 -28.44 -8.77
CA ILE A 473 -8.30 -28.88 -8.92
C ILE A 473 -9.16 -27.66 -9.26
N LYS A 474 -10.17 -27.87 -10.11
CA LYS A 474 -11.17 -26.87 -10.47
C LYS A 474 -12.53 -27.22 -9.87
N ASN A 475 -13.20 -28.23 -10.40
CA ASN A 475 -14.49 -28.66 -9.90
C ASN A 475 -14.31 -29.82 -8.92
N PHE A 476 -14.98 -29.77 -7.77
CA PHE A 476 -15.01 -30.88 -6.83
C PHE A 476 -16.35 -30.96 -6.08
N GLU A 477 -16.71 -32.15 -5.65
CA GLU A 477 -17.83 -32.41 -4.75
C GLU A 477 -17.29 -32.71 -3.34
N LEU A 478 -17.93 -32.14 -2.33
CA LEU A 478 -17.70 -32.49 -0.94
C LEU A 478 -18.86 -33.35 -0.43
N LEU A 479 -18.54 -34.47 0.20
CA LEU A 479 -19.50 -35.33 0.88
C LEU A 479 -19.09 -35.54 2.33
N THR A 480 -20.06 -35.81 3.21
CA THR A 480 -19.83 -36.11 4.63
C THR A 480 -20.53 -37.40 5.03
N SER A 481 -20.02 -38.05 6.08
CA SER A 481 -20.57 -39.30 6.61
C SER A 481 -20.30 -39.46 8.10
N THR A 482 -21.21 -40.14 8.80
CA THR A 482 -21.05 -40.51 10.22
C THR A 482 -20.46 -41.92 10.40
N ASP A 483 -20.47 -42.76 9.37
CA ASP A 483 -20.11 -44.19 9.45
C ASP A 483 -19.00 -44.60 8.48
N GLY A 484 -18.59 -43.70 7.56
CA GLY A 484 -17.56 -43.96 6.57
C GLY A 484 -18.02 -44.85 5.40
N VAL A 485 -19.31 -45.18 5.35
CA VAL A 485 -19.93 -46.05 4.32
C VAL A 485 -20.98 -45.27 3.54
N ASN A 486 -21.91 -44.61 4.25
CA ASN A 486 -23.00 -43.86 3.66
C ASN A 486 -22.61 -42.37 3.62
N PHE A 487 -22.35 -41.86 2.42
CA PHE A 487 -21.97 -40.46 2.20
C PHE A 487 -23.14 -39.64 1.68
N THR A 488 -23.32 -38.46 2.26
CA THR A 488 -24.31 -37.46 1.81
C THR A 488 -23.57 -36.27 1.20
N SER A 489 -24.00 -35.86 0.01
CA SER A 489 -23.46 -34.68 -0.67
C SER A 489 -23.70 -33.41 0.15
N VAL A 490 -22.66 -32.60 0.31
CA VAL A 490 -22.75 -31.25 0.90
C VAL A 490 -23.02 -30.25 -0.19
N ASN A 491 -22.12 -30.16 -1.17
CA ASN A 491 -22.26 -29.30 -2.35
C ASN A 491 -21.20 -29.63 -3.40
N ASN A 492 -21.38 -29.05 -4.59
CA ASN A 492 -20.34 -28.93 -5.62
C ASN A 492 -19.71 -27.53 -5.53
N TYR A 493 -18.39 -27.48 -5.60
CA TYR A 493 -17.61 -26.26 -5.50
C TYR A 493 -16.67 -26.09 -6.68
N VAL A 494 -16.30 -24.84 -6.94
CA VAL A 494 -15.29 -24.44 -7.93
C VAL A 494 -14.15 -23.77 -7.19
N ALA A 495 -13.02 -24.47 -7.09
CA ALA A 495 -11.78 -23.88 -6.60
C ALA A 495 -11.20 -22.92 -7.65
N GLN A 496 -10.57 -21.85 -7.17
CA GLN A 496 -9.82 -20.91 -7.98
C GLN A 496 -8.39 -21.40 -8.22
N ASN A 497 -7.77 -20.97 -9.31
CA ASN A 497 -6.37 -21.30 -9.62
C ASN A 497 -5.41 -20.34 -8.89
N VAL A 498 -5.38 -20.41 -7.56
CA VAL A 498 -4.61 -19.49 -6.70
C VAL A 498 -3.84 -20.25 -5.62
N ASN A 499 -2.70 -19.69 -5.19
CA ASN A 499 -1.92 -20.23 -4.07
C ASN A 499 -2.57 -19.85 -2.72
N GLY A 500 -2.30 -20.63 -1.68
CA GLY A 500 -2.85 -20.42 -0.35
C GLY A 500 -4.19 -21.13 -0.13
N ALA A 501 -4.73 -20.99 1.08
CA ALA A 501 -5.98 -21.64 1.47
C ALA A 501 -7.19 -20.92 0.85
N GLN A 502 -8.13 -21.73 0.38
CA GLN A 502 -9.45 -21.31 -0.08
C GLN A 502 -10.51 -21.88 0.86
N TYR A 503 -11.60 -21.16 1.06
CA TYR A 503 -12.62 -21.49 2.05
C TYR A 503 -13.97 -21.69 1.37
N PHE A 504 -14.61 -22.83 1.66
CA PHE A 504 -15.87 -23.25 1.04
C PHE A 504 -16.92 -23.52 2.13
N ASP A 505 -17.87 -22.62 2.30
CA ASP A 505 -18.92 -22.72 3.33
C ASP A 505 -19.94 -23.82 2.99
N PHE A 506 -20.43 -24.53 4.01
CA PHE A 506 -21.49 -25.54 3.90
C PHE A 506 -22.90 -24.95 3.90
N GLY A 507 -23.03 -23.64 4.15
CA GLY A 507 -24.30 -22.93 4.35
C GLY A 507 -24.94 -23.15 5.74
N SER A 508 -24.63 -24.26 6.41
CA SER A 508 -25.01 -24.53 7.80
C SER A 508 -24.04 -25.49 8.46
N ALA A 509 -23.94 -25.46 9.80
CA ALA A 509 -23.08 -26.37 10.54
C ALA A 509 -23.50 -27.83 10.32
N LYS A 510 -22.51 -28.71 10.05
CA LYS A 510 -22.71 -30.15 9.87
C LYS A 510 -21.85 -30.92 10.85
N THR A 511 -22.39 -32.03 11.36
CA THR A 511 -21.70 -32.93 12.29
C THR A 511 -21.46 -34.29 11.64
N PHE A 512 -20.20 -34.71 11.55
CA PHE A 512 -19.78 -35.91 10.82
C PHE A 512 -18.43 -36.44 11.35
N GLN A 513 -18.07 -37.68 11.02
CA GLN A 513 -16.76 -38.27 11.34
C GLN A 513 -15.87 -38.45 10.11
N TYR A 514 -16.47 -38.49 8.92
CA TYR A 514 -15.77 -38.67 7.66
C TYR A 514 -16.17 -37.58 6.69
N PHE A 515 -15.22 -37.13 5.87
CA PHE A 515 -15.54 -36.37 4.67
C PHE A 515 -14.79 -36.93 3.47
N LYS A 516 -15.39 -36.75 2.30
CA LYS A 516 -14.87 -37.21 1.02
C LYS A 516 -14.81 -36.04 0.06
N ILE A 517 -13.66 -35.85 -0.57
CA ILE A 517 -13.51 -34.97 -1.72
C ILE A 517 -13.55 -35.83 -2.97
N ILE A 518 -14.43 -35.48 -3.91
CA ILE A 518 -14.42 -36.02 -5.28
C ILE A 518 -13.98 -34.88 -6.20
N ALA A 519 -12.71 -34.91 -6.61
CA ALA A 519 -12.22 -34.02 -7.64
C ALA A 519 -12.79 -34.45 -9.00
N ASN A 520 -13.33 -33.50 -9.76
CA ASN A 520 -14.02 -33.76 -11.02
C ASN A 520 -13.28 -33.20 -12.25
N SER A 521 -12.46 -32.16 -12.07
CA SER A 521 -11.62 -31.64 -13.15
C SER A 521 -10.45 -30.81 -12.63
N ALA A 522 -9.42 -30.62 -13.47
CA ALA A 522 -8.29 -29.73 -13.21
C ALA A 522 -8.47 -28.35 -13.85
N GLN A 523 -7.72 -27.35 -13.37
CA GLN A 523 -7.63 -26.01 -13.96
C GLN A 523 -6.94 -26.02 -15.33
N ASP A 524 -5.96 -26.90 -15.51
CA ASP A 524 -5.19 -27.04 -16.75
C ASP A 524 -5.82 -28.01 -17.77
N GLY A 525 -7.02 -28.53 -17.48
CA GLY A 525 -7.77 -29.43 -18.36
C GLY A 525 -7.19 -30.85 -18.48
N LEU A 526 -6.13 -31.17 -17.75
CA LEU A 526 -5.55 -32.52 -17.78
C LEU A 526 -6.24 -33.46 -16.80
N GLN A 527 -5.94 -34.76 -16.92
CA GLN A 527 -6.60 -35.83 -16.18
C GLN A 527 -6.17 -35.98 -14.71
N PHE A 528 -5.26 -35.14 -14.22
CA PHE A 528 -4.60 -35.31 -12.91
C PHE A 528 -5.12 -34.33 -11.87
N ALA A 529 -5.06 -34.70 -10.59
CA ALA A 529 -5.45 -33.87 -9.45
C ALA A 529 -4.30 -33.76 -8.44
N SER A 530 -3.96 -32.55 -8.01
CA SER A 530 -3.03 -32.30 -6.90
C SER A 530 -3.60 -31.32 -5.87
N LEU A 531 -3.30 -31.56 -4.61
CA LEU A 531 -3.69 -30.73 -3.47
C LEU A 531 -2.62 -30.78 -2.38
N ALA A 532 -2.39 -29.65 -1.73
CA ALA A 532 -1.45 -29.56 -0.62
C ALA A 532 -2.12 -29.92 0.71
N GLU A 533 -3.23 -29.26 1.05
CA GLU A 533 -3.87 -29.41 2.37
C GLU A 533 -5.40 -29.36 2.26
N LEU A 534 -6.06 -30.09 3.16
CA LEU A 534 -7.50 -30.07 3.42
C LEU A 534 -7.74 -29.86 4.92
N GLY A 535 -8.68 -29.01 5.27
CA GLY A 535 -9.06 -28.72 6.65
C GLY A 535 -10.55 -28.37 6.77
N LEU A 536 -10.99 -28.11 8.00
CA LEU A 536 -12.37 -27.80 8.36
C LEU A 536 -12.38 -26.59 9.29
N TYR A 537 -13.40 -25.73 9.23
CA TYR A 537 -13.54 -24.57 10.12
C TYR A 537 -14.98 -24.33 10.58
#